data_AF-A0A937EYA3-F1
#
_entry.id   AF-A0A937EYA3-F1
#
_cell.length_a   1.000
_cell.length_b   1.000
_cell.length_c   1.000
_cell.angle_alpha   90.00
_cell.angle_beta   90.00
_cell.angle_gamma   90.00
#
_symmetry.space_group_name_H-M   'P 1'
#
loop_
_entity.id
_entity.type
_entity.pdbx_description
1 polymer ?
#
loop_
_entity_poly.entity_id
_entity_poly.type
_entity_poly.pdbx_seq_one_letter_code
_entity_poly.pdbx_strand_id
1 'polypeptide(L)'
;MDANWKPTVIITGASSGVGLYGAKALADRGWHVIMACRDLVKAQTVAEQVGMPAGSYTILHIDTASLDSVRKFVQDFRATGRYLEALVCNAAIYMPLIKEPLRSPEGYELTVATNHLGHFLMCNLLMEDLKRSPAPDKRLVLLGTVTHNPDELGGKIPPQPDLGELKGFAEGFKDPITMIDGKKFEPVKAYKDSKVCNVLTMRELHRRYHTTTGIVFSSFYPGCVADTPLFRNHYPLFQKIFPWFQKNITGGYVSQELAGERLAEVVADPKYNQSGIYWSWGNRQKEGRESFAQKVSPQARDDAKAERVWDLSAKLVGVA
;
A
#
# COMPACT_ATOMS: atom_id res chain seq x y z
N MET A 1 -6.38 22.85 19.78
CA MET A 1 -5.10 22.38 19.22
C MET A 1 -4.21 23.60 19.04
N ASP A 2 -2.92 23.46 19.27
CA ASP A 2 -1.94 24.54 19.18
C ASP A 2 -1.94 25.14 17.76
N ALA A 3 -1.77 26.47 17.63
CA ALA A 3 -1.88 27.16 16.33
C ALA A 3 -0.79 26.73 15.31
N ASN A 4 0.22 25.98 15.76
CA ASN A 4 1.32 25.43 14.94
C ASN A 4 1.21 23.90 14.71
N TRP A 5 0.10 23.27 15.09
CA TRP A 5 -0.13 21.84 14.88
C TRP A 5 -0.25 21.51 13.39
N LYS A 6 0.70 20.72 12.84
CA LYS A 6 0.60 20.17 11.49
C LYS A 6 0.21 18.68 11.56
N PRO A 7 -0.87 18.27 10.88
CA PRO A 7 -1.27 16.88 10.87
C PRO A 7 -0.17 16.03 10.22
N THR A 8 0.16 14.89 10.83
CA THR A 8 1.30 14.07 10.39
C THR A 8 0.84 12.78 9.73
N VAL A 9 1.38 12.52 8.54
CA VAL A 9 1.12 11.32 7.73
C VAL A 9 2.40 10.56 7.45
N ILE A 10 2.40 9.25 7.62
CA ILE A 10 3.46 8.36 7.14
C ILE A 10 3.06 7.80 5.77
N ILE A 11 3.97 7.87 4.78
CA ILE A 11 3.76 7.26 3.46
C ILE A 11 4.95 6.36 3.13
N THR A 12 4.70 5.06 2.97
CA THR A 12 5.74 4.12 2.53
C THR A 12 5.99 4.24 1.03
N GLY A 13 7.26 4.16 0.63
CA GLY A 13 7.63 4.23 -0.79
C GLY A 13 7.41 5.62 -1.39
N ALA A 14 7.61 6.67 -0.60
CA ALA A 14 7.41 8.07 -1.00
C ALA A 14 8.51 8.64 -1.91
N SER A 15 9.46 7.83 -2.39
CA SER A 15 10.56 8.27 -3.28
C SER A 15 10.29 8.08 -4.78
N SER A 16 9.07 7.69 -5.16
CA SER A 16 8.64 7.60 -6.57
C SER A 16 7.13 7.44 -6.71
N GLY A 17 6.60 7.67 -7.92
CA GLY A 17 5.24 7.26 -8.27
C GLY A 17 4.17 7.95 -7.41
N VAL A 18 3.09 7.20 -7.18
CA VAL A 18 1.94 7.64 -6.37
C VAL A 18 2.36 8.11 -4.98
N GLY A 19 3.33 7.45 -4.35
CA GLY A 19 3.81 7.83 -3.01
C GLY A 19 4.48 9.21 -2.98
N LEU A 20 5.32 9.52 -3.97
CA LEU A 20 6.00 10.82 -4.05
C LEU A 20 5.02 11.96 -4.31
N TYR A 21 4.15 11.79 -5.30
CA TYR A 21 3.17 12.83 -5.63
C TYR A 21 2.06 12.95 -4.57
N GLY A 22 1.72 11.86 -3.87
CA GLY A 22 0.86 11.91 -2.69
C GLY A 22 1.51 12.65 -1.51
N ALA A 23 2.81 12.42 -1.28
CA ALA A 23 3.58 13.19 -0.30
C ALA A 23 3.60 14.68 -0.63
N LYS A 24 3.86 15.03 -1.89
CA LYS A 24 3.80 16.42 -2.36
C LYS A 24 2.41 17.03 -2.13
N ALA A 25 1.35 16.39 -2.62
CA ALA A 25 -0.01 16.91 -2.50
C ALA A 25 -0.44 17.10 -1.04
N LEU A 26 -0.09 16.19 -0.13
CA LEU A 26 -0.37 16.33 1.30
C LEU A 26 0.46 17.46 1.94
N ALA A 27 1.73 17.59 1.58
CA ALA A 27 2.58 18.68 2.04
C ALA A 27 2.05 20.06 1.59
N ASP A 28 1.58 20.18 0.35
CA ASP A 28 0.93 21.40 -0.18
C ASP A 28 -0.38 21.72 0.55
N ARG A 29 -1.06 20.70 1.08
CA ARG A 29 -2.26 20.83 1.95
C ARG A 29 -1.92 21.07 3.43
N GLY A 30 -0.66 21.31 3.78
CA GLY A 30 -0.23 21.67 5.14
C GLY A 30 0.10 20.50 6.07
N TRP A 31 0.09 19.26 5.56
CA TRP A 31 0.52 18.10 6.34
C TRP A 31 2.04 18.07 6.53
N HIS A 32 2.48 17.44 7.62
CA HIS A 32 3.86 17.00 7.77
C HIS A 32 3.99 15.55 7.30
N VAL A 33 4.77 15.31 6.26
CA VAL A 33 4.90 13.97 5.66
C VAL A 33 6.16 13.27 6.15
N ILE A 34 6.00 12.13 6.81
CA ILE A 34 7.08 11.19 7.04
C ILE A 34 7.25 10.34 5.78
N MET A 35 8.25 10.71 4.97
CA MET A 35 8.64 9.98 3.77
C MET A 35 9.41 8.72 4.18
N ALA A 36 8.69 7.61 4.32
CA ALA A 36 9.26 6.33 4.74
C ALA A 36 9.84 5.61 3.51
N CYS A 37 11.17 5.70 3.35
CA CYS A 37 11.88 5.33 2.14
C CYS A 37 13.11 4.47 2.43
N ARG A 38 13.42 3.51 1.54
CA ARG A 38 14.63 2.68 1.65
C ARG A 38 15.91 3.43 1.27
N ASP A 39 15.83 4.28 0.25
CA ASP A 39 16.96 5.09 -0.24
C ASP A 39 16.73 6.55 0.15
N LEU A 40 17.46 7.00 1.17
CA LEU A 40 17.30 8.34 1.76
C LEU A 40 17.81 9.44 0.83
N VAL A 41 18.93 9.19 0.14
CA VAL A 41 19.53 10.16 -0.79
C VAL A 41 18.58 10.38 -1.96
N LYS A 42 18.10 9.28 -2.57
CA LYS A 42 17.09 9.38 -3.62
C LYS A 42 15.85 10.11 -3.13
N ALA A 43 15.34 9.77 -1.95
CA ALA A 43 14.13 10.39 -1.40
C ALA A 43 14.30 11.92 -1.23
N GLN A 44 15.47 12.37 -0.75
CA GLN A 44 15.79 13.79 -0.61
C GLN A 44 15.80 14.49 -1.98
N THR A 45 16.54 13.92 -2.94
CA THR A 45 16.64 14.49 -4.29
C THR A 45 15.28 14.61 -4.97
N VAL A 46 14.43 13.58 -4.90
CA VAL A 46 13.13 13.65 -5.59
C VAL A 46 12.15 14.58 -4.88
N ALA A 47 12.21 14.71 -3.55
CA ALA A 47 11.37 15.65 -2.81
C ALA A 47 11.67 17.11 -3.19
N GLU A 48 12.94 17.45 -3.36
CA GLU A 48 13.39 18.75 -3.86
C GLU A 48 12.99 18.97 -5.32
N GLN A 49 13.18 17.97 -6.19
CA GLN A 49 12.85 18.06 -7.62
C GLN A 49 11.37 18.32 -7.88
N VAL A 50 10.47 17.71 -7.09
CA VAL A 50 9.03 17.97 -7.21
C VAL A 50 8.58 19.19 -6.42
N GLY A 51 9.50 19.93 -5.79
CA GLY A 51 9.21 21.17 -5.09
C GLY A 51 8.38 21.00 -3.81
N MET A 52 8.62 19.95 -3.03
CA MET A 52 7.98 19.82 -1.71
C MET A 52 8.42 20.98 -0.80
N PRO A 53 7.50 21.67 -0.09
CA PRO A 53 7.85 22.79 0.78
C PRO A 53 8.89 22.41 1.83
N ALA A 54 9.91 23.25 2.03
CA ALA A 54 10.92 23.01 3.07
C ALA A 54 10.26 22.91 4.47
N GLY A 55 10.69 21.93 5.27
CA GLY A 55 10.12 21.68 6.61
C GLY A 55 8.72 21.07 6.62
N SER A 56 8.17 20.66 5.46
CA SER A 56 6.90 19.90 5.37
C SER A 56 7.08 18.39 5.41
N TYR A 57 8.32 17.89 5.43
CA TYR A 57 8.59 16.46 5.45
C TYR A 57 9.80 16.07 6.30
N THR A 58 9.85 14.81 6.70
CA THR A 58 11.00 14.15 7.31
C THR A 58 11.20 12.81 6.62
N ILE A 59 12.43 12.53 6.21
CA ILE A 59 12.77 11.26 5.56
C ILE A 59 13.28 10.30 6.63
N LEU A 60 12.64 9.14 6.74
CA LEU A 60 13.06 8.08 7.67
C LEU A 60 13.26 6.78 6.89
N HIS A 61 14.28 6.03 7.30
CA HIS A 61 14.63 4.77 6.65
C HIS A 61 13.62 3.68 6.96
N ILE A 62 13.11 3.02 5.92
CA ILE A 62 12.41 1.74 6.05
C ILE A 62 12.69 0.86 4.84
N ASP A 63 13.03 -0.40 5.08
CA ASP A 63 12.87 -1.47 4.11
C ASP A 63 11.69 -2.35 4.54
N THR A 64 10.56 -2.30 3.83
CA THR A 64 9.39 -3.10 4.17
C THR A 64 9.60 -4.59 3.90
N ALA A 65 10.68 -5.00 3.24
CA ALA A 65 11.06 -6.40 3.16
C ALA A 65 11.66 -6.94 4.47
N SER A 66 12.18 -6.08 5.36
CA SER A 66 12.82 -6.50 6.62
C SER A 66 11.96 -6.14 7.82
N LEU A 67 11.56 -7.14 8.60
CA LEU A 67 10.73 -6.93 9.79
C LEU A 67 11.47 -6.15 10.88
N ASP A 68 12.78 -6.36 11.01
CA ASP A 68 13.62 -5.56 11.91
C ASP A 68 13.73 -4.11 11.45
N SER A 69 13.84 -3.86 10.13
CA SER A 69 13.80 -2.50 9.61
C SER A 69 12.47 -1.82 9.88
N VAL A 70 11.34 -2.53 9.79
CA VAL A 70 10.01 -2.00 10.14
C VAL A 70 9.96 -1.62 11.62
N ARG A 71 10.44 -2.49 12.52
CA ARG A 71 10.49 -2.21 13.97
C ARG A 71 11.34 -0.99 14.28
N LYS A 72 12.52 -0.89 13.65
CA LYS A 72 13.40 0.27 13.79
C LYS A 72 12.75 1.55 13.26
N PHE A 73 12.11 1.50 12.10
CA PHE A 73 11.38 2.65 11.55
C PHE A 73 10.32 3.18 12.54
N VAL A 74 9.56 2.29 13.19
CA VAL A 74 8.57 2.69 14.20
C VAL A 74 9.22 3.38 15.40
N GLN A 75 10.39 2.90 15.86
CA GLN A 75 11.16 3.56 16.92
C GLN A 75 11.64 4.96 16.48
N ASP A 76 12.20 5.05 15.28
CA ASP A 76 12.70 6.31 14.71
C ASP A 76 11.56 7.33 14.50
N PHE A 77 10.37 6.87 14.07
CA PHE A 77 9.17 7.72 13.99
C PHE A 77 8.75 8.23 15.37
N ARG A 78 8.67 7.35 16.38
CA ARG A 78 8.30 7.75 17.75
C ARG A 78 9.29 8.74 18.35
N ALA A 79 10.58 8.62 18.03
CA ALA A 79 11.61 9.56 18.46
C ALA A 79 11.42 10.98 17.88
N THR A 80 10.62 11.16 16.81
CA THR A 80 10.27 12.49 16.31
C THR A 80 9.33 13.28 17.25
N GLY A 81 8.67 12.60 18.20
CA GLY A 81 7.69 13.20 19.10
C GLY A 81 6.38 13.63 18.44
N ARG A 82 6.18 13.33 17.14
CA ARG A 82 4.95 13.66 16.40
C ARG A 82 3.86 12.63 16.68
N TYR A 83 2.61 13.09 16.81
CA TYR A 83 1.48 12.16 16.79
C TYR A 83 1.18 11.71 15.35
N LEU A 84 0.66 10.50 15.20
CA LEU A 84 0.30 9.95 13.89
C LEU A 84 -1.19 10.17 13.61
N GLU A 85 -1.52 10.83 12.51
CA GLU A 85 -2.92 11.02 12.09
C GLU A 85 -3.28 10.16 10.90
N ALA A 86 -2.34 9.93 9.99
CA ALA A 86 -2.56 9.04 8.87
C ALA A 86 -1.38 8.11 8.57
N LEU A 87 -1.68 6.87 8.18
CA LEU A 87 -0.72 5.90 7.67
C LEU A 87 -1.13 5.44 6.28
N VAL A 88 -0.21 5.56 5.31
CA VAL A 88 -0.43 5.12 3.93
C VAL A 88 0.56 4.03 3.55
N CYS A 89 0.06 2.80 3.43
CA CYS A 89 0.80 1.64 2.95
C CYS A 89 0.81 1.61 1.41
N ASN A 90 1.72 2.38 0.82
CA ASN A 90 1.83 2.57 -0.63
C ASN A 90 2.94 1.74 -1.28
N ALA A 91 4.06 1.48 -0.58
CA ALA A 91 5.21 0.78 -1.13
C ALA A 91 4.83 -0.56 -1.77
N ALA A 92 5.39 -0.85 -2.94
CA ALA A 92 5.21 -2.14 -3.58
C ALA A 92 6.39 -2.46 -4.50
N ILE A 93 6.67 -3.74 -4.64
CA ILE A 93 7.52 -4.27 -5.70
C ILE A 93 6.72 -5.18 -6.61
N TYR A 94 7.15 -5.24 -7.86
CA TYR A 94 6.63 -6.12 -8.89
C TYR A 94 7.81 -6.59 -9.75
N MET A 95 7.96 -7.91 -9.87
CA MET A 95 9.12 -8.55 -10.50
C MET A 95 8.66 -9.64 -11.49
N PRO A 96 7.92 -9.29 -12.54
CA PRO A 96 7.20 -10.27 -13.37
C PRO A 96 8.10 -11.23 -14.16
N LEU A 97 9.37 -10.92 -14.32
CA LEU A 97 10.30 -11.66 -15.19
C LEU A 97 11.27 -12.58 -14.45
N ILE A 98 11.26 -12.56 -13.10
CA ILE A 98 12.14 -13.45 -12.34
C ILE A 98 11.62 -14.88 -12.42
N LYS A 99 12.53 -15.84 -12.58
CA LYS A 99 12.18 -17.26 -12.69
C LYS A 99 12.22 -17.98 -11.35
N GLU A 100 13.09 -17.51 -10.47
CA GLU A 100 13.27 -18.02 -9.12
C GLU A 100 12.87 -16.95 -8.10
N PRO A 101 12.31 -17.36 -6.94
CA PRO A 101 11.91 -16.44 -5.89
C PRO A 101 13.13 -15.74 -5.30
N LEU A 102 12.99 -14.44 -5.01
CA LEU A 102 13.90 -13.75 -4.10
C LEU A 102 13.37 -13.87 -2.67
N ARG A 103 14.26 -13.74 -1.69
CA ARG A 103 13.93 -13.88 -0.27
C ARG A 103 14.19 -12.60 0.51
N SER A 104 13.32 -12.33 1.48
CA SER A 104 13.59 -11.33 2.52
C SER A 104 14.63 -11.83 3.53
N PRO A 105 15.16 -10.97 4.42
CA PRO A 105 16.07 -11.40 5.49
C PRO A 105 15.49 -12.49 6.39
N GLU A 106 14.17 -12.53 6.58
CA GLU A 106 13.47 -13.53 7.38
C GLU A 106 13.22 -14.85 6.63
N GLY A 107 13.57 -14.92 5.35
CA GLY A 107 13.42 -16.09 4.48
C GLY A 107 12.08 -16.18 3.75
N TYR A 108 11.25 -15.13 3.79
CA TYR A 108 9.95 -15.08 3.09
C TYR A 108 10.11 -14.71 1.62
N GLU A 109 9.18 -15.13 0.76
CA GLU A 109 9.19 -14.67 -0.65
C GLU A 109 9.09 -13.14 -0.69
N LEU A 110 9.98 -12.51 -1.45
CA LEU A 110 10.27 -11.08 -1.35
C LEU A 110 9.06 -10.19 -1.70
N THR A 111 8.24 -10.56 -2.68
CA THR A 111 7.06 -9.78 -3.08
C THR A 111 6.01 -9.74 -1.98
N VAL A 112 5.65 -10.89 -1.42
CA VAL A 112 4.69 -10.99 -0.32
C VAL A 112 5.26 -10.38 0.95
N ALA A 113 6.55 -10.58 1.24
CA ALA A 113 7.23 -9.96 2.37
C ALA A 113 7.15 -8.42 2.30
N THR A 114 7.52 -7.86 1.16
CA THR A 114 7.58 -6.40 0.95
C THR A 114 6.20 -5.75 0.91
N ASN A 115 5.26 -6.35 0.16
CA ASN A 115 3.99 -5.71 -0.16
C ASN A 115 2.93 -5.90 0.93
N HIS A 116 2.99 -7.04 1.65
CA HIS A 116 2.02 -7.46 2.65
C HIS A 116 2.64 -7.58 4.05
N LEU A 117 3.56 -8.52 4.30
CA LEU A 117 4.00 -8.83 5.69
C LEU A 117 4.65 -7.64 6.40
N GLY A 118 5.53 -6.90 5.73
CA GLY A 118 6.14 -5.69 6.31
C GLY A 118 5.12 -4.60 6.61
N HIS A 119 4.13 -4.39 5.72
CA HIS A 119 3.03 -3.47 5.96
C HIS A 119 2.10 -3.96 7.06
N PHE A 120 1.79 -5.25 7.12
CA PHE A 120 0.97 -5.85 8.17
C PHE A 120 1.59 -5.63 9.55
N LEU A 121 2.91 -5.89 9.68
CA LEU A 121 3.65 -5.59 10.90
C LEU A 121 3.58 -4.10 11.24
N MET A 122 3.86 -3.23 10.27
CA MET A 122 3.84 -1.78 10.45
C MET A 122 2.47 -1.27 10.92
N CYS A 123 1.37 -1.74 10.31
CA CYS A 123 0.00 -1.41 10.72
C CYS A 123 -0.28 -1.82 12.16
N ASN A 124 0.13 -3.01 12.58
CA ASN A 124 -0.06 -3.48 13.96
C ASN A 124 0.75 -2.66 14.96
N LEU A 125 2.00 -2.32 14.64
CA LEU A 125 2.86 -1.54 15.53
C LEU A 125 2.41 -0.07 15.66
N LEU A 126 2.01 0.56 14.55
CA LEU A 126 1.59 1.97 14.51
C LEU A 126 0.12 2.18 14.91
N MET A 127 -0.65 1.11 15.12
CA MET A 127 -2.01 1.20 15.64
C MET A 127 -2.05 1.96 16.98
N GLU A 128 -1.08 1.70 17.86
CA GLU A 128 -0.97 2.40 19.14
C GLU A 128 -0.62 3.89 18.98
N ASP A 129 0.12 4.25 17.93
CA ASP A 129 0.45 5.63 17.62
C ASP A 129 -0.77 6.40 17.06
N LEU A 130 -1.59 5.75 16.22
CA LEU A 130 -2.88 6.29 15.80
C LEU A 130 -3.84 6.45 16.99
N LYS A 131 -3.98 5.45 17.86
CA LYS A 131 -4.87 5.54 19.04
C LYS A 131 -4.49 6.69 19.99
N ARG A 132 -3.18 6.91 20.18
CA ARG A 132 -2.65 7.98 21.06
C ARG A 132 -2.81 9.38 20.47
N SER A 133 -2.99 9.51 19.16
CA SER A 133 -3.17 10.80 18.52
C SER A 133 -4.49 11.47 18.94
N PRO A 134 -4.45 12.75 19.40
CA PRO A 134 -5.65 13.50 19.79
C PRO A 134 -6.48 13.97 18.59
N ALA A 135 -6.04 13.70 17.35
CA ALA A 135 -6.76 14.10 16.16
C ALA A 135 -8.15 13.43 16.08
N PRO A 136 -9.19 14.18 15.70
CA PRO A 136 -10.56 13.65 15.63
C PRO A 136 -10.78 12.74 14.41
N ASP A 137 -10.04 12.95 13.32
CA ASP A 137 -10.08 12.15 12.10
C ASP A 137 -8.70 11.51 11.91
N LYS A 138 -8.66 10.17 11.93
CA LYS A 138 -7.44 9.39 11.83
C LYS A 138 -7.64 8.28 10.82
N ARG A 139 -6.67 8.09 9.91
CA ARG A 139 -6.86 7.19 8.76
C ARG A 139 -5.70 6.23 8.56
N LEU A 140 -6.00 4.99 8.22
CA LEU A 140 -5.03 3.99 7.78
C LEU A 140 -5.48 3.47 6.41
N VAL A 141 -4.66 3.76 5.40
CA VAL A 141 -4.99 3.59 3.99
C VAL A 141 -4.02 2.60 3.36
N LEU A 142 -4.54 1.50 2.78
CA LEU A 142 -3.74 0.54 2.03
C LEU A 142 -3.92 0.73 0.52
N LEU A 143 -2.81 0.79 -0.22
CA LEU A 143 -2.88 0.90 -1.68
C LEU A 143 -3.30 -0.44 -2.29
N GLY A 144 -4.47 -0.43 -2.94
CA GLY A 144 -5.03 -1.55 -3.67
C GLY A 144 -4.56 -1.62 -5.13
N THR A 145 -5.22 -2.47 -5.91
CA THR A 145 -5.02 -2.61 -7.36
C THR A 145 -6.21 -3.34 -7.95
N VAL A 146 -6.61 -3.02 -9.17
CA VAL A 146 -7.66 -3.78 -9.88
C VAL A 146 -7.32 -5.25 -10.13
N THR A 147 -6.04 -5.60 -10.05
CA THR A 147 -5.56 -6.98 -10.29
C THR A 147 -6.00 -7.97 -9.21
N HIS A 148 -6.51 -7.48 -8.07
CA HIS A 148 -7.08 -8.34 -7.02
C HIS A 148 -8.47 -8.92 -7.41
N ASN A 149 -9.17 -8.30 -8.38
CA ASN A 149 -10.56 -8.56 -8.68
C ASN A 149 -10.79 -9.14 -10.09
N PRO A 150 -11.20 -10.41 -10.22
CA PRO A 150 -11.42 -11.04 -11.52
C PRO A 150 -12.57 -10.43 -12.33
N ASP A 151 -13.44 -9.65 -11.69
CA ASP A 151 -14.49 -8.91 -12.39
C ASP A 151 -13.93 -7.68 -13.13
N GLU A 152 -12.73 -7.21 -12.76
CA GLU A 152 -12.07 -6.04 -13.33
C GLU A 152 -11.05 -6.41 -14.43
N LEU A 153 -10.79 -5.48 -15.36
CA LEU A 153 -9.96 -5.75 -16.55
C LEU A 153 -8.58 -6.30 -16.19
N GLY A 154 -7.88 -5.67 -15.23
CA GLY A 154 -6.54 -6.11 -14.81
C GLY A 154 -6.57 -7.44 -14.05
N GLY A 155 -7.66 -7.74 -13.36
CA GLY A 155 -7.89 -9.03 -12.73
C GLY A 155 -8.45 -10.08 -13.69
N LYS A 156 -8.70 -9.82 -14.98
CA LYS A 156 -9.03 -10.90 -15.95
C LYS A 156 -7.79 -11.52 -16.59
N ILE A 157 -6.67 -10.81 -16.55
CA ILE A 157 -5.41 -11.22 -17.16
C ILE A 157 -4.77 -12.30 -16.29
N PRO A 158 -4.52 -13.52 -16.79
CA PRO A 158 -3.81 -14.55 -16.05
C PRO A 158 -2.35 -14.15 -15.71
N PRO A 159 -1.75 -14.75 -14.67
CA PRO A 159 -2.38 -15.62 -13.68
C PRO A 159 -3.27 -14.83 -12.72
N GLN A 160 -4.28 -15.51 -12.16
CA GLN A 160 -5.21 -14.92 -11.19
C GLN A 160 -4.68 -15.01 -9.77
N PRO A 161 -5.01 -14.06 -8.88
CA PRO A 161 -4.73 -14.25 -7.47
C PRO A 161 -5.59 -15.39 -6.94
N ASP A 162 -4.98 -16.24 -6.12
CA ASP A 162 -5.63 -17.36 -5.45
C ASP A 162 -4.83 -17.71 -4.20
N LEU A 163 -5.36 -17.33 -3.03
CA LEU A 163 -4.71 -17.63 -1.75
C LEU A 163 -4.91 -19.10 -1.33
N GLY A 164 -5.76 -19.85 -2.04
CA GLY A 164 -6.15 -21.21 -1.67
C GLY A 164 -6.58 -21.31 -0.20
N GLU A 165 -6.12 -22.37 0.45
CA GLU A 165 -6.27 -22.61 1.89
C GLU A 165 -5.12 -22.03 2.72
N LEU A 166 -4.36 -21.08 2.15
CA LEU A 166 -3.22 -20.43 2.81
C LEU A 166 -2.16 -21.43 3.32
N LYS A 167 -2.02 -22.57 2.64
CA LYS A 167 -1.12 -23.67 3.07
C LYS A 167 0.31 -23.18 3.28
N GLY A 168 0.83 -22.37 2.37
CA GLY A 168 2.18 -21.82 2.48
C GLY A 168 2.36 -20.92 3.69
N PHE A 169 1.35 -20.12 4.04
CA PHE A 169 1.37 -19.35 5.29
C PHE A 169 1.24 -20.23 6.54
N ALA A 170 0.38 -21.24 6.51
CA ALA A 170 0.17 -22.18 7.62
C ALA A 170 1.45 -22.98 7.94
N GLU A 171 2.26 -23.28 6.93
CA GLU A 171 3.54 -23.99 7.06
C GLU A 171 4.73 -23.06 7.36
N GLY A 172 4.47 -21.78 7.65
CA GLY A 172 5.49 -20.82 8.11
C GLY A 172 6.17 -20.00 7.01
N PHE A 173 5.79 -20.19 5.74
CA PHE A 173 6.18 -19.37 4.58
C PHE A 173 7.70 -19.20 4.34
N LYS A 174 8.53 -20.00 4.98
CA LYS A 174 9.99 -20.06 4.76
C LYS A 174 10.34 -21.05 3.68
N ASP A 175 11.60 -21.02 3.24
CA ASP A 175 12.13 -21.99 2.28
C ASP A 175 11.77 -23.44 2.65
N PRO A 176 11.25 -24.26 1.71
CA PRO A 176 11.14 -24.05 0.25
C PRO A 176 9.84 -23.37 -0.22
N ILE A 177 8.96 -22.91 0.67
CA ILE A 177 7.64 -22.35 0.32
C ILE A 177 7.81 -21.00 -0.37
N THR A 178 7.07 -20.75 -1.47
CA THR A 178 7.21 -19.53 -2.28
C THR A 178 5.91 -18.79 -2.55
N MET A 179 4.76 -19.46 -2.38
CA MET A 179 3.43 -18.91 -2.65
C MET A 179 2.54 -19.11 -1.43
N ILE A 180 1.57 -18.21 -1.24
CA ILE A 180 0.68 -18.22 -0.07
C ILE A 180 -0.17 -19.51 -0.04
N ASP A 181 -0.60 -19.99 -1.20
CA ASP A 181 -1.34 -21.23 -1.37
C ASP A 181 -0.45 -22.49 -1.33
N GLY A 182 0.87 -22.34 -1.18
CA GLY A 182 1.84 -23.43 -1.17
C GLY A 182 2.15 -24.03 -2.55
N LYS A 183 1.68 -23.41 -3.64
CA LYS A 183 1.97 -23.89 -5.02
C LYS A 183 3.36 -23.41 -5.50
N LYS A 184 3.72 -23.83 -6.71
CA LYS A 184 4.95 -23.42 -7.39
C LYS A 184 4.98 -21.90 -7.56
N PHE A 185 6.18 -21.32 -7.37
CA PHE A 185 6.43 -19.91 -7.57
C PHE A 185 5.94 -19.41 -8.93
N GLU A 186 5.18 -18.32 -8.89
CA GLU A 186 4.76 -17.57 -10.07
C GLU A 186 4.79 -16.07 -9.69
N PRO A 187 5.67 -15.25 -10.30
CA PRO A 187 5.97 -13.90 -9.83
C PRO A 187 4.82 -12.90 -10.01
N VAL A 188 4.02 -13.06 -11.07
CA VAL A 188 2.86 -12.19 -11.33
C VAL A 188 1.75 -12.51 -10.34
N LYS A 189 1.51 -13.79 -10.07
CA LYS A 189 0.56 -14.26 -9.07
C LYS A 189 0.99 -13.83 -7.67
N ALA A 190 2.28 -13.91 -7.32
CA ALA A 190 2.78 -13.47 -6.00
C ALA A 190 2.45 -12.00 -5.73
N TYR A 191 2.62 -11.14 -6.74
CA TYR A 191 2.18 -9.74 -6.66
C TYR A 191 0.68 -9.62 -6.43
N LYS A 192 -0.15 -10.31 -7.21
CA LYS A 192 -1.62 -10.21 -7.08
C LYS A 192 -2.12 -10.78 -5.75
N ASP A 193 -1.57 -11.90 -5.30
CA ASP A 193 -1.86 -12.51 -4.00
C ASP A 193 -1.53 -11.53 -2.87
N SER A 194 -0.36 -10.88 -2.91
CA SER A 194 0.01 -9.85 -1.92
C SER A 194 -0.99 -8.70 -1.85
N LYS A 195 -1.59 -8.36 -3.00
CA LYS A 195 -2.57 -7.27 -3.08
C LYS A 195 -3.96 -7.67 -2.62
N VAL A 196 -4.35 -8.94 -2.78
CA VAL A 196 -5.53 -9.49 -2.10
C VAL A 196 -5.33 -9.45 -0.58
N CYS A 197 -4.14 -9.81 -0.08
CA CYS A 197 -3.84 -9.74 1.35
C CYS A 197 -3.95 -8.32 1.92
N ASN A 198 -3.56 -7.28 1.16
CA ASN A 198 -3.76 -5.89 1.58
C ASN A 198 -5.24 -5.53 1.76
N VAL A 199 -6.12 -5.97 0.85
CA VAL A 199 -7.57 -5.72 0.95
C VAL A 199 -8.18 -6.49 2.13
N LEU A 200 -7.77 -7.74 2.32
CA LEU A 200 -8.19 -8.54 3.48
C LEU A 200 -7.73 -7.92 4.80
N THR A 201 -6.49 -7.41 4.85
CA THR A 201 -5.94 -6.69 6.00
C THR A 201 -6.74 -5.43 6.31
N MET A 202 -7.11 -4.63 5.30
CA MET A 202 -7.98 -3.46 5.49
C MET A 202 -9.31 -3.83 6.12
N ARG A 203 -9.95 -4.90 5.63
CA ARG A 203 -11.23 -5.39 6.14
C ARG A 203 -11.12 -5.84 7.59
N GLU A 204 -10.06 -6.58 7.94
CA GLU A 204 -9.85 -7.01 9.32
C GLU A 204 -9.50 -5.83 10.25
N LEU A 205 -8.71 -4.86 9.78
CA LEU A 205 -8.48 -3.63 10.54
C LEU A 205 -9.79 -2.91 10.85
N HIS A 206 -10.67 -2.77 9.85
CA HIS A 206 -12.00 -2.21 10.03
C HIS A 206 -12.82 -3.02 11.05
N ARG A 207 -12.97 -4.34 10.84
CA ARG A 207 -13.79 -5.22 11.69
C ARG A 207 -13.29 -5.25 13.13
N ARG A 208 -11.98 -5.28 13.34
CA ARG A 208 -11.36 -5.42 14.66
C ARG A 208 -11.30 -4.10 15.44
N TYR A 209 -11.09 -2.98 14.76
CA TYR A 209 -10.71 -1.74 15.45
C TYR A 209 -11.65 -0.55 15.23
N HIS A 210 -12.35 -0.43 14.09
CA HIS A 210 -13.08 0.80 13.74
C HIS A 210 -14.07 1.25 14.81
N THR A 211 -14.94 0.35 15.29
CA THR A 211 -15.96 0.66 16.30
C THR A 211 -15.37 1.12 17.63
N THR A 212 -14.17 0.66 17.97
CA THR A 212 -13.53 0.95 19.27
C THR A 212 -12.59 2.15 19.23
N THR A 213 -12.00 2.46 18.07
CA THR A 213 -10.98 3.51 17.95
C THR A 213 -11.46 4.73 17.17
N GLY A 214 -12.53 4.60 16.38
CA GLY A 214 -12.97 5.61 15.42
C GLY A 214 -12.03 5.80 14.23
N ILE A 215 -10.91 5.07 14.14
CA ILE A 215 -9.96 5.15 13.03
C ILE A 215 -10.64 4.66 11.75
N VAL A 216 -10.45 5.40 10.67
CA VAL A 216 -10.92 5.03 9.33
C VAL A 216 -9.90 4.10 8.69
N PHE A 217 -10.33 2.89 8.35
CA PHE A 217 -9.54 1.94 7.59
C PHE A 217 -10.09 1.85 6.18
N SER A 218 -9.27 2.14 5.17
CA SER A 218 -9.71 2.10 3.78
C SER A 218 -8.62 1.55 2.88
N SER A 219 -9.03 1.16 1.68
CA SER A 219 -8.12 0.88 0.57
C SER A 219 -8.54 1.70 -0.62
N PHE A 220 -7.63 1.93 -1.55
CA PHE A 220 -8.02 2.59 -2.79
C PHE A 220 -7.20 2.17 -4.00
N TYR A 221 -7.79 2.38 -5.17
CA TYR A 221 -7.14 2.30 -6.46
C TYR A 221 -7.20 3.66 -7.16
N PRO A 222 -6.05 4.34 -7.35
CA PRO A 222 -6.01 5.67 -7.95
C PRO A 222 -6.23 5.68 -9.47
N GLY A 223 -6.34 4.52 -10.13
CA GLY A 223 -6.26 4.39 -11.59
C GLY A 223 -4.91 3.83 -12.06
N CYS A 224 -4.75 3.61 -13.36
CA CYS A 224 -3.57 2.94 -13.89
C CYS A 224 -2.44 3.93 -14.13
N VAL A 225 -1.48 3.97 -13.20
CA VAL A 225 -0.29 4.83 -13.29
C VAL A 225 0.82 4.09 -14.02
N ALA A 226 0.69 4.02 -15.34
CA ALA A 226 1.48 3.13 -16.20
C ALA A 226 2.95 3.55 -16.37
N ASP A 227 3.26 4.82 -16.12
CA ASP A 227 4.59 5.43 -16.20
C ASP A 227 5.39 5.35 -14.89
N THR A 228 4.87 4.65 -13.89
CA THR A 228 5.58 4.50 -12.60
C THR A 228 6.74 3.51 -12.69
N PRO A 229 7.77 3.68 -11.81
CA PRO A 229 8.83 2.69 -11.65
C PRO A 229 8.38 1.30 -11.17
N LEU A 230 7.08 1.07 -10.90
CA LEU A 230 6.56 -0.26 -10.55
C LEU A 230 6.80 -1.26 -11.69
N PHE A 231 6.71 -0.82 -12.95
CA PHE A 231 6.88 -1.66 -14.13
C PHE A 231 8.33 -1.72 -14.65
N ARG A 232 9.31 -1.17 -13.90
CA ARG A 232 10.73 -1.11 -14.31
C ARG A 232 11.38 -2.47 -14.58
N ASN A 233 10.84 -3.53 -13.96
CA ASN A 233 11.31 -4.91 -14.13
C ASN A 233 10.51 -5.68 -15.19
N HIS A 234 9.65 -5.01 -15.97
CA HIS A 234 8.94 -5.61 -17.10
C HIS A 234 9.77 -5.49 -18.38
N TYR A 235 9.39 -6.20 -19.46
CA TYR A 235 10.04 -6.06 -20.76
C TYR A 235 10.10 -4.60 -21.24
N PRO A 236 11.23 -4.10 -21.79
CA PRO A 236 11.35 -2.71 -22.25
C PRO A 236 10.27 -2.31 -23.26
N LEU A 237 9.89 -3.23 -24.15
CA LEU A 237 8.80 -3.01 -25.11
C LEU A 237 7.45 -2.80 -24.41
N PHE A 238 7.18 -3.57 -23.35
CA PHE A 238 5.98 -3.38 -22.53
C PHE A 238 6.01 -2.02 -21.83
N GLN A 239 7.14 -1.61 -21.25
CA GLN A 239 7.26 -0.31 -20.59
C GLN A 239 6.96 0.87 -21.54
N LYS A 240 7.28 0.73 -22.84
CA LYS A 240 7.00 1.74 -23.86
C LYS A 240 5.56 1.70 -24.37
N ILE A 241 5.01 0.50 -24.62
CA ILE A 241 3.69 0.33 -25.24
C ILE A 241 2.56 0.44 -24.21
N PHE A 242 2.75 -0.05 -22.99
CA PHE A 242 1.68 -0.14 -22.00
C PHE A 242 1.10 1.23 -21.60
N PRO A 243 1.89 2.30 -21.38
CA PRO A 243 1.33 3.63 -21.14
C PRO A 243 0.52 4.16 -22.33
N TRP A 244 1.03 3.99 -23.55
CA TRP A 244 0.31 4.38 -24.78
C TRP A 244 -1.02 3.63 -24.92
N PHE A 245 -1.01 2.31 -24.67
CA PHE A 245 -2.19 1.47 -24.71
C PHE A 245 -3.20 1.85 -23.62
N GLN A 246 -2.73 2.13 -22.40
CA GLN A 246 -3.58 2.59 -21.31
C GLN A 246 -4.22 3.94 -21.63
N LYS A 247 -3.45 4.87 -22.20
CA LYS A 247 -3.93 6.21 -22.55
C LYS A 247 -4.92 6.21 -23.72
N ASN A 248 -4.64 5.45 -24.77
CA ASN A 248 -5.36 5.58 -26.04
C ASN A 248 -6.39 4.49 -26.29
N ILE A 249 -6.26 3.31 -25.66
CA ILE A 249 -7.14 2.16 -25.93
C ILE A 249 -8.05 1.88 -24.75
N THR A 250 -7.49 1.64 -23.55
CA THR A 250 -8.32 1.33 -22.38
C THR A 250 -8.92 2.58 -21.75
N GLY A 251 -8.28 3.74 -21.94
CA GLY A 251 -8.57 4.98 -21.24
C GLY A 251 -8.28 4.92 -19.73
N GLY A 252 -7.56 3.90 -19.23
CA GLY A 252 -7.33 3.70 -17.80
C GLY A 252 -6.19 4.53 -17.19
N TYR A 253 -5.42 5.23 -18.03
CA TYR A 253 -4.23 5.97 -17.63
C TYR A 253 -4.54 7.13 -16.68
N VAL A 254 -3.72 7.25 -15.62
CA VAL A 254 -3.70 8.38 -14.69
C VAL A 254 -2.26 8.85 -14.55
N SER A 255 -2.03 10.17 -14.54
CA SER A 255 -0.71 10.74 -14.26
C SER A 255 -0.29 10.48 -12.82
N GLN A 256 1.01 10.47 -12.54
CA GLN A 256 1.50 10.33 -11.17
C GLN A 256 0.98 11.45 -10.25
N GLU A 257 0.88 12.68 -10.76
CA GLU A 257 0.28 13.83 -10.06
C GLU A 257 -1.18 13.59 -9.66
N LEU A 258 -2.05 13.22 -10.62
CA LEU A 258 -3.45 12.98 -10.32
C LEU A 258 -3.65 11.79 -9.37
N ALA A 259 -2.81 10.76 -9.49
CA ALA A 259 -2.83 9.64 -8.54
C ALA A 259 -2.39 10.07 -7.13
N GLY A 260 -1.42 11.00 -7.03
CA GLY A 260 -1.00 11.63 -5.78
C GLY A 260 -2.08 12.50 -5.17
N GLU A 261 -2.78 13.31 -5.97
CA GLU A 261 -3.93 14.10 -5.50
C GLU A 261 -5.04 13.19 -4.95
N ARG A 262 -5.39 12.12 -5.66
CA ARG A 262 -6.37 11.13 -5.18
C ARG A 262 -5.95 10.46 -3.87
N LEU A 263 -4.65 10.20 -3.69
CA LEU A 263 -4.12 9.72 -2.41
C LEU A 263 -4.34 10.76 -1.31
N ALA A 264 -4.00 12.02 -1.57
CA ALA A 264 -4.19 13.12 -0.62
C ALA A 264 -5.66 13.33 -0.25
N GLU A 265 -6.57 13.26 -1.23
CA GLU A 265 -8.02 13.31 -1.00
C GLU A 265 -8.50 12.19 -0.06
N VAL A 266 -8.10 10.92 -0.32
CA VAL A 266 -8.48 9.78 0.53
C VAL A 266 -7.95 9.93 1.97
N VAL A 267 -6.81 10.58 2.14
CA VAL A 267 -6.20 10.82 3.45
C VAL A 267 -6.85 12.01 4.18
N ALA A 268 -7.14 13.11 3.49
CA ALA A 268 -7.46 14.38 4.15
C ALA A 268 -8.91 14.83 4.00
N ASP A 269 -9.60 14.46 2.92
CA ASP A 269 -10.88 15.08 2.60
C ASP A 269 -12.04 14.39 3.37
N PRO A 270 -13.01 15.15 3.91
CA PRO A 270 -14.15 14.59 4.65
C PRO A 270 -14.99 13.59 3.85
N LYS A 271 -15.03 13.71 2.52
CA LYS A 271 -15.75 12.79 1.62
C LYS A 271 -15.31 11.32 1.79
N TYR A 272 -14.07 11.10 2.21
CA TYR A 272 -13.49 9.76 2.35
C TYR A 272 -13.45 9.27 3.81
N ASN A 273 -14.14 9.96 4.73
CA ASN A 273 -14.29 9.58 6.14
C ASN A 273 -15.32 8.45 6.31
N GLN A 274 -15.14 7.35 5.58
CA GLN A 274 -15.93 6.13 5.71
C GLN A 274 -14.99 4.92 5.75
N SER A 275 -15.05 4.17 6.84
CA SER A 275 -14.22 2.98 7.05
C SER A 275 -14.78 1.74 6.35
N GLY A 276 -13.90 0.77 6.06
CA GLY A 276 -14.26 -0.49 5.43
C GLY A 276 -14.43 -0.40 3.91
N ILE A 277 -14.12 0.76 3.32
CA ILE A 277 -14.35 1.04 1.90
C ILE A 277 -13.10 0.82 1.07
N TYR A 278 -13.31 0.21 -0.11
CA TYR A 278 -12.35 0.21 -1.20
C TYR A 278 -12.74 1.30 -2.21
N TRP A 279 -12.04 2.43 -2.20
CA TRP A 279 -12.29 3.55 -3.10
C TRP A 279 -11.67 3.30 -4.48
N SER A 280 -12.38 3.65 -5.55
CA SER A 280 -11.87 3.47 -6.91
C SER A 280 -12.31 4.61 -7.82
N TRP A 281 -11.47 4.89 -8.81
CA TRP A 281 -11.81 5.71 -9.97
C TRP A 281 -12.01 4.85 -11.24
N GLY A 282 -12.17 3.54 -11.06
CA GLY A 282 -12.46 2.58 -12.12
C GLY A 282 -11.33 2.41 -13.15
N ASN A 283 -11.61 1.56 -14.14
CA ASN A 283 -10.64 1.19 -15.19
C ASN A 283 -10.63 2.12 -16.40
N ARG A 284 -11.55 3.10 -16.45
CA ARG A 284 -11.63 4.12 -17.52
C ARG A 284 -11.68 5.50 -16.90
N GLN A 285 -10.73 6.35 -17.22
CA GLN A 285 -10.62 7.69 -16.69
C GLN A 285 -11.36 8.67 -17.59
N LYS A 286 -11.99 9.66 -16.96
CA LYS A 286 -12.60 10.82 -17.61
C LYS A 286 -12.37 12.02 -16.70
N GLU A 287 -12.34 13.21 -17.31
CA GLU A 287 -12.28 14.46 -16.56
C GLU A 287 -13.46 14.56 -15.59
N GLY A 288 -13.21 15.10 -14.39
CA GLY A 288 -14.22 15.23 -13.33
C GLY A 288 -14.77 13.91 -12.79
N ARG A 289 -14.13 12.76 -13.04
CA ARG A 289 -14.61 11.47 -12.51
C ARG A 289 -14.56 11.45 -10.99
N GLU A 290 -15.72 11.26 -10.38
CA GLU A 290 -15.83 10.97 -8.96
C GLU A 290 -15.39 9.55 -8.61
N SER A 291 -14.85 9.41 -7.39
CA SER A 291 -14.61 8.13 -6.75
C SER A 291 -15.91 7.43 -6.39
N PHE A 292 -15.83 6.12 -6.21
CA PHE A 292 -16.95 5.30 -5.76
C PHE A 292 -16.44 4.12 -4.91
N ALA A 293 -17.31 3.58 -4.05
CA ALA A 293 -17.05 2.35 -3.32
C ALA A 293 -17.10 1.16 -4.30
N GLN A 294 -15.94 0.59 -4.60
CA GLN A 294 -15.81 -0.52 -5.55
C GLN A 294 -16.02 -1.85 -4.82
N LYS A 295 -16.84 -2.71 -5.43
CA LYS A 295 -16.96 -4.11 -5.00
C LYS A 295 -15.64 -4.83 -5.25
N VAL A 296 -15.07 -5.39 -4.19
CA VAL A 296 -13.83 -6.18 -4.23
C VAL A 296 -14.10 -7.63 -4.63
N SER A 297 -13.03 -8.37 -4.93
CA SER A 297 -13.10 -9.76 -5.40
C SER A 297 -13.80 -10.73 -4.43
N PRO A 298 -14.35 -11.87 -4.90
CA PRO A 298 -14.92 -12.90 -4.03
C PRO A 298 -14.04 -13.33 -2.87
N GLN A 299 -12.76 -13.62 -3.11
CA GLN A 299 -11.82 -13.97 -2.05
C GLN A 299 -11.51 -12.79 -1.11
N ALA A 300 -11.51 -11.55 -1.62
CA ALA A 300 -11.24 -10.36 -0.83
C ALA A 300 -12.45 -9.88 0.01
N ARG A 301 -13.61 -10.55 -0.09
CA ARG A 301 -14.79 -10.32 0.75
C ARG A 301 -15.21 -11.54 1.59
N ASP A 302 -14.34 -12.54 1.65
CA ASP A 302 -14.52 -13.74 2.48
C ASP A 302 -13.94 -13.46 3.87
N ASP A 303 -14.82 -13.31 4.86
CA ASP A 303 -14.44 -12.91 6.21
C ASP A 303 -13.66 -14.00 6.94
N ALA A 304 -13.98 -15.28 6.73
CA ALA A 304 -13.22 -16.40 7.30
C ALA A 304 -11.80 -16.45 6.75
N LYS A 305 -11.65 -16.15 5.45
CA LYS A 305 -10.34 -16.02 4.81
C LYS A 305 -9.58 -14.81 5.33
N ALA A 306 -10.26 -13.68 5.54
CA ALA A 306 -9.65 -12.47 6.08
C ALA A 306 -9.07 -12.71 7.47
N GLU A 307 -9.85 -13.33 8.36
CA GLU A 307 -9.42 -13.73 9.71
C GLU A 307 -8.22 -14.69 9.66
N ARG A 308 -8.26 -15.69 8.77
CA ARG A 308 -7.14 -16.63 8.62
C ARG A 308 -5.88 -15.98 8.05
N VAL A 309 -6.00 -15.05 7.10
CA VAL A 309 -4.86 -14.23 6.63
C VAL A 309 -4.28 -13.44 7.79
N TRP A 310 -5.12 -12.80 8.61
CA TRP A 310 -4.69 -12.02 9.77
C TRP A 310 -3.88 -12.86 10.75
N ASP A 311 -4.45 -13.96 11.23
CA ASP A 311 -3.84 -14.78 12.28
C ASP A 311 -2.52 -15.42 11.82
N LEU A 312 -2.46 -15.89 10.57
CA LEU A 312 -1.23 -16.42 10.02
C LEU A 312 -0.19 -15.33 9.80
N SER A 313 -0.60 -14.16 9.28
CA SER A 313 0.33 -13.02 9.12
C SER A 313 0.90 -12.57 10.47
N ALA A 314 0.07 -12.51 11.52
CA ALA A 314 0.49 -12.17 12.87
C ALA A 314 1.55 -13.14 13.42
N LYS A 315 1.39 -14.45 13.18
CA LYS A 315 2.40 -15.46 13.52
C LYS A 315 3.69 -15.25 12.73
N LEU A 316 3.59 -15.06 11.42
CA LEU A 316 4.76 -14.88 10.54
C LEU A 316 5.59 -13.64 10.88
N VAL A 317 4.95 -12.56 11.34
CA VAL A 317 5.66 -11.32 11.68
C VAL A 317 5.98 -11.19 13.18
N GLY A 318 5.59 -12.16 14.00
CA GLY A 318 5.85 -12.17 15.44
C GLY A 318 5.07 -11.08 16.20
N VAL A 319 3.76 -10.99 15.96
CA VAL A 319 2.81 -10.14 16.71
C VAL A 319 1.52 -10.88 17.10
N ALA A 320 1.51 -12.22 16.96
CA ALA A 320 0.42 -13.08 17.43
C ALA A 320 0.44 -13.23 18.96
#